data_AF-W2T3C5-F1
#
_entry.id   AF-W2T3C5-F1
#
_cell.length_a   1.000
_cell.length_b   1.000
_cell.length_c   1.000
_cell.angle_alpha   90.00
_cell.angle_beta   90.00
_cell.angle_gamma   90.00
#
_symmetry.space_group_name_H-M   'P 1'
#
loop_
_entity.id
_entity.type
_entity.pdbx_description
1 polymer ?
#
loop_
_entity_poly.entity_id
_entity_poly.type
_entity_poly.pdbx_seq_one_letter_code
_entity_poly.pdbx_strand_id
1 'polypeptide(L)'
;MKFVREREACLMILIGAFSKLAALKSSLIVMMGLRPSLFHLLLSEMPLTEEWFISKHPAIHYCLLRVMHTHVAAHDYFLSNSEWLVQSNSPSCLFAQEQLQALARLLTTKIQWEPSRTLCVDWLHGLLSGIDNAALATLSHRSEFVRIRWAVLTSIINDKTNEKLYSVAVRLKVLCAGDNQNAVSITKSVLNKLKTSSQSVGIAVWSSIDMRTYLRVANDGWFMLSE
;
A
#
# COMPACT_ATOMS: atom_id res chain seq x y z
N MET A 1 -33.08 8.33 -9.81
CA MET A 1 -32.80 7.29 -8.78
C MET A 1 -32.82 5.86 -9.35
N LYS A 2 -33.82 5.45 -10.16
CA LYS A 2 -33.86 4.10 -10.79
C LYS A 2 -32.66 3.79 -11.69
N PHE A 3 -32.31 4.70 -12.59
CA PHE A 3 -31.21 4.53 -13.55
C PHE A 3 -29.83 4.33 -12.89
N VAL A 4 -29.59 4.93 -11.73
CA VAL A 4 -28.35 4.76 -10.97
C VAL A 4 -28.25 3.34 -10.42
N ARG A 5 -29.33 2.82 -9.82
CA ARG A 5 -29.36 1.44 -9.30
C ARG A 5 -29.18 0.39 -10.41
N GLU A 6 -29.76 0.63 -11.59
CA GLU A 6 -29.60 -0.26 -12.74
C GLU A 6 -28.14 -0.30 -13.20
N ARG A 7 -27.46 0.85 -13.29
CA ARG A 7 -26.03 0.90 -13.64
C ARG A 7 -25.14 0.25 -12.59
N GLU A 8 -25.43 0.45 -11.31
CA GLU A 8 -24.72 -0.21 -10.21
C GLU A 8 -24.90 -1.74 -10.27
N ALA A 9 -26.12 -2.22 -10.57
CA ALA A 9 -26.39 -3.64 -10.74
C ALA A 9 -25.64 -4.23 -11.94
N CYS A 10 -25.64 -3.55 -13.09
CA CYS A 10 -24.86 -3.96 -14.26
C CYS A 10 -23.37 -4.04 -13.94
N LEU A 11 -22.83 -3.04 -13.23
CA LEU A 11 -21.42 -3.02 -12.83
C LEU A 11 -21.10 -4.16 -11.86
N MET A 12 -21.97 -4.46 -10.91
CA MET A 12 -21.80 -5.62 -10.02
C MET A 12 -21.85 -6.95 -10.76
N ILE A 13 -22.72 -7.09 -11.78
CA ILE A 13 -22.75 -8.30 -12.63
C ILE A 13 -21.44 -8.44 -13.40
N LEU A 14 -20.93 -7.35 -13.98
CA LEU A 14 -19.64 -7.36 -14.69
C LEU A 14 -18.48 -7.73 -13.76
N ILE A 15 -18.39 -7.11 -12.57
CA ILE A 15 -17.39 -7.44 -11.56
C ILE A 15 -17.53 -8.91 -11.11
N GLY A 16 -18.77 -9.39 -10.93
CA GLY A 16 -19.06 -10.78 -10.64
C GLY A 16 -18.57 -11.73 -11.73
N ALA A 17 -18.70 -11.38 -13.01
CA ALA A 17 -18.14 -12.16 -14.12
C ALA A 17 -16.61 -12.17 -14.09
N PHE A 18 -15.97 -11.02 -13.83
CA PHE A 18 -14.51 -10.94 -13.69
C PHE A 18 -13.98 -11.73 -12.49
N SER A 19 -14.75 -11.89 -11.41
CA SER A 19 -14.32 -12.67 -10.24
C SER A 19 -13.97 -14.13 -10.58
N LYS A 20 -14.72 -14.74 -11.51
CA LYS A 20 -14.45 -16.10 -11.98
C LYS A 20 -13.17 -16.18 -12.80
N LEU A 21 -12.91 -15.16 -13.64
CA LEU A 21 -11.68 -15.07 -14.43
C LEU A 21 -10.46 -14.80 -13.55
N ALA A 22 -10.60 -13.92 -12.55
CA ALA A 22 -9.55 -13.55 -11.62
C ALA A 22 -9.02 -14.76 -10.81
N ALA A 23 -9.87 -15.72 -10.49
CA ALA A 23 -9.49 -16.89 -9.70
C ALA A 23 -8.77 -17.99 -10.52
N LEU A 24 -8.65 -17.85 -11.85
CA LEU A 24 -8.02 -18.85 -12.71
C LEU A 24 -6.49 -18.80 -12.58
N LYS A 25 -5.92 -19.78 -11.88
CA LYS A 25 -4.47 -19.97 -11.80
C LYS A 25 -3.88 -20.30 -13.17
N SER A 26 -2.74 -19.68 -13.49
CA SER A 26 -1.92 -19.99 -14.67
C SER A 26 -2.61 -19.86 -16.04
N SER A 27 -3.71 -19.10 -16.15
CA SER A 27 -4.38 -18.87 -17.43
C SER A 27 -3.61 -17.85 -18.28
N LEU A 28 -2.84 -18.35 -19.27
CA LEU A 28 -2.15 -17.52 -20.26
C LEU A 28 -3.10 -16.56 -21.01
N ILE A 29 -4.36 -16.99 -21.24
CA ILE A 29 -5.37 -16.17 -21.89
C ILE A 29 -5.75 -14.96 -21.02
N VAL A 30 -5.90 -15.15 -19.71
CA VAL A 30 -6.23 -14.06 -18.78
C VAL A 30 -5.03 -13.14 -18.55
N MET A 31 -3.82 -13.70 -18.57
CA MET A 31 -2.57 -12.96 -18.34
C MET A 31 -2.09 -12.17 -19.57
N MET A 32 -2.21 -12.72 -20.78
CA MET A 32 -1.67 -12.12 -22.01
C MET A 32 -2.61 -12.17 -23.23
N GLY A 33 -3.68 -12.98 -23.20
CA GLY A 33 -4.60 -13.15 -24.32
C GLY A 33 -5.66 -12.05 -24.45
N LEU A 34 -6.00 -11.38 -23.34
CA LEU A 34 -6.90 -10.22 -23.34
C LEU A 34 -6.13 -8.92 -23.57
N ARG A 35 -6.72 -7.98 -24.33
CA ARG A 35 -6.20 -6.62 -24.51
C ARG A 35 -7.31 -5.61 -24.18
N PRO A 36 -7.20 -4.85 -23.07
CA PRO A 36 -6.14 -4.90 -22.05
C PRO A 36 -6.13 -6.25 -21.29
N SER A 37 -4.99 -6.61 -20.68
CA SER A 37 -4.92 -7.77 -19.79
C SER A 37 -5.89 -7.58 -18.61
N LEU A 38 -6.32 -8.67 -17.96
CA LEU A 38 -7.26 -8.55 -16.84
C LEU A 38 -6.69 -7.67 -15.72
N PHE A 39 -5.39 -7.77 -15.46
CA PHE A 39 -4.67 -6.92 -14.52
C PHE A 39 -4.84 -5.42 -14.83
N HIS A 40 -4.52 -4.98 -16.06
CA HIS A 40 -4.64 -3.58 -16.45
C HIS A 40 -6.09 -3.12 -16.54
N LEU A 41 -7.00 -3.99 -16.98
CA LEU A 41 -8.43 -3.68 -16.98
C LEU A 41 -8.91 -3.32 -15.57
N LEU A 42 -8.54 -4.12 -14.56
CA LEU A 42 -8.97 -3.91 -13.18
C LEU A 42 -8.23 -2.78 -12.47
N LEU A 43 -6.93 -2.61 -12.75
CA LEU A 43 -6.07 -1.64 -12.05
C LEU A 43 -6.06 -0.25 -12.70
N SER A 44 -6.04 -0.20 -14.04
CA SER A 44 -5.79 1.03 -14.81
C SER A 44 -7.05 1.57 -15.48
N GLU A 45 -7.88 0.70 -16.09
CA GLU A 45 -9.08 1.15 -16.81
C GLU A 45 -10.29 1.34 -15.89
N MET A 46 -10.36 0.57 -14.80
CA MET A 46 -11.40 0.73 -13.79
C MET A 46 -10.97 1.71 -12.70
N PRO A 47 -11.93 2.42 -12.07
CA PRO A 47 -11.65 3.49 -11.10
C PRO A 47 -11.24 2.95 -9.72
N LEU A 48 -10.33 1.98 -9.65
CA LEU A 48 -9.92 1.30 -8.41
C LEU A 48 -9.29 2.27 -7.40
N THR A 49 -8.45 3.20 -7.86
CA THR A 49 -7.75 4.17 -6.99
C THR A 49 -8.41 5.55 -6.95
N GLU A 50 -9.53 5.73 -7.65
CA GLU A 50 -10.17 7.04 -7.83
C GLU A 50 -11.01 7.44 -6.61
N GLU A 51 -10.70 8.59 -6.00
CA GLU A 51 -11.36 9.05 -4.77
C GLU A 51 -12.87 9.26 -4.95
N TRP A 52 -13.30 9.75 -6.12
CA TRP A 52 -14.72 9.95 -6.41
C TRP A 52 -15.50 8.62 -6.42
N PHE A 53 -14.87 7.53 -6.85
CA PHE A 53 -15.51 6.21 -6.94
C PHE A 53 -15.55 5.54 -5.56
N ILE A 54 -14.44 5.61 -4.83
CA ILE A 54 -14.32 5.11 -3.45
C ILE A 54 -15.36 5.76 -2.54
N SER A 55 -15.54 7.08 -2.64
CA SER A 55 -16.45 7.84 -1.79
C SER A 55 -17.92 7.65 -2.16
N LYS A 56 -18.26 7.61 -3.46
CA LYS A 56 -19.65 7.52 -3.93
C LYS A 56 -20.19 6.09 -3.97
N HIS A 57 -19.34 5.10 -4.26
CA HIS A 57 -19.76 3.71 -4.46
C HIS A 57 -18.89 2.73 -3.65
N PRO A 58 -18.82 2.86 -2.31
CA PRO A 58 -17.95 2.01 -1.48
C PRO A 58 -18.26 0.52 -1.66
N ALA A 59 -19.55 0.16 -1.74
CA ALA A 59 -20.06 -1.19 -2.02
C ALA A 59 -19.36 -1.86 -3.22
N ILE A 60 -19.31 -1.13 -4.32
CA ILE A 60 -18.81 -1.59 -5.60
C ILE A 60 -17.29 -1.53 -5.63
N HIS A 61 -16.70 -0.50 -5.01
CA HIS A 61 -15.25 -0.40 -4.84
C HIS A 61 -14.66 -1.60 -4.12
N TYR A 62 -15.27 -2.05 -3.02
CA TYR A 62 -14.84 -3.29 -2.34
C TYR A 62 -14.90 -4.51 -3.25
N CYS A 63 -15.98 -4.67 -4.02
CA CYS A 63 -16.12 -5.80 -4.95
C CYS A 63 -15.01 -5.77 -6.00
N LEU A 64 -14.73 -4.60 -6.58
CA LEU A 64 -13.63 -4.43 -7.54
C LEU A 64 -12.26 -4.72 -6.91
N LEU A 65 -12.00 -4.17 -5.72
CA LEU A 65 -10.78 -4.38 -4.96
C LEU A 65 -10.59 -5.87 -4.62
N ARG A 66 -11.68 -6.58 -4.28
CA ARG A 66 -11.66 -8.02 -4.01
C ARG A 66 -11.32 -8.82 -5.24
N VAL A 67 -11.89 -8.50 -6.40
CA VAL A 67 -11.56 -9.17 -7.67
C VAL A 67 -10.08 -8.93 -8.02
N MET A 68 -9.60 -7.70 -7.88
CA MET A 68 -8.19 -7.37 -8.10
C MET A 68 -7.26 -8.16 -7.16
N HIS A 69 -7.54 -8.15 -5.85
CA HIS A 69 -6.75 -8.89 -4.87
C HIS A 69 -6.77 -10.40 -5.12
N THR A 70 -7.92 -10.97 -5.47
CA THR A 70 -8.02 -12.40 -5.85
C THR A 70 -7.17 -12.70 -7.08
N HIS A 71 -7.19 -11.82 -8.08
CA HIS A 71 -6.41 -12.01 -9.30
C HIS A 71 -4.91 -12.06 -9.00
N VAL A 72 -4.37 -11.05 -8.32
CA VAL A 72 -2.94 -11.01 -8.02
C VAL A 72 -2.52 -12.13 -7.07
N ALA A 73 -3.33 -12.48 -6.07
CA ALA A 73 -3.03 -13.59 -5.16
C ALA A 73 -3.02 -14.95 -5.86
N ALA A 74 -3.86 -15.15 -6.88
CA ALA A 74 -3.86 -16.39 -7.68
C ALA A 74 -2.59 -16.57 -8.53
N HIS A 75 -1.84 -15.49 -8.77
CA HIS A 75 -0.61 -15.45 -9.57
C HIS A 75 0.63 -15.09 -8.74
N ASP A 76 0.62 -15.38 -7.43
CA ASP A 76 1.73 -15.11 -6.50
C ASP A 76 2.22 -13.64 -6.58
N TYR A 77 1.25 -12.74 -6.70
CA TYR A 77 1.44 -11.30 -6.85
C TYR A 77 2.36 -10.90 -8.02
N PHE A 78 2.51 -11.79 -9.00
CA PHE A 78 3.42 -11.64 -10.15
C PHE A 78 4.89 -11.45 -9.77
N LEU A 79 5.30 -11.86 -8.57
CA LEU A 79 6.66 -11.68 -8.06
C LEU A 79 7.71 -12.49 -8.83
N SER A 80 7.35 -13.70 -9.28
CA SER A 80 8.26 -14.59 -10.03
C SER A 80 8.79 -13.98 -11.33
N ASN A 81 8.07 -13.03 -11.92
CA ASN A 81 8.46 -12.33 -13.14
C ASN A 81 8.89 -10.88 -12.87
N SER A 82 8.87 -10.43 -11.61
CA SER A 82 9.10 -9.03 -11.26
C SER A 82 10.58 -8.65 -11.39
N GLU A 83 10.83 -7.44 -11.90
CA GLU A 83 12.17 -6.82 -11.93
C GLU A 83 12.79 -6.61 -10.53
N TRP A 84 12.01 -6.82 -9.48
CA TRP A 84 12.51 -6.83 -8.10
C TRP A 84 13.37 -8.04 -7.79
N LEU A 85 13.07 -9.20 -8.40
CA LEU A 85 13.70 -10.48 -8.06
C LEU A 85 14.49 -11.05 -9.23
N VAL A 86 14.02 -10.85 -10.47
CA VAL A 86 14.63 -11.42 -11.68
C VAL A 86 14.58 -10.39 -12.81
N GLN A 87 15.66 -10.26 -13.57
CA GLN A 87 15.61 -9.51 -14.84
C GLN A 87 14.75 -10.29 -15.84
N SER A 88 13.53 -9.81 -16.07
CA SER A 88 12.55 -10.45 -16.93
C SER A 88 12.08 -9.48 -18.01
N ASN A 89 12.01 -9.98 -19.24
CA ASN A 89 11.41 -9.25 -20.37
C ASN A 89 9.91 -9.57 -20.53
N SER A 90 9.29 -10.20 -19.53
CA SER A 90 7.86 -10.50 -19.55
C SER A 90 7.05 -9.19 -19.50
N PRO A 91 5.91 -9.10 -20.22
CA PRO A 91 4.97 -7.99 -20.07
C PRO A 91 4.48 -7.76 -18.63
N SER A 92 4.57 -8.79 -17.77
CA SER A 92 4.17 -8.72 -16.36
C SER A 92 5.28 -8.28 -15.40
N CYS A 93 6.49 -7.95 -15.88
CA CYS A 93 7.62 -7.64 -15.02
C CYS A 93 7.42 -6.39 -14.14
N LEU A 94 6.54 -5.47 -14.57
CA LEU A 94 6.19 -4.25 -13.85
C LEU A 94 4.98 -4.40 -12.92
N PHE A 95 4.24 -5.51 -12.99
CA PHE A 95 2.96 -5.63 -12.27
C PHE A 95 3.14 -5.52 -10.75
N ALA A 96 4.22 -6.07 -10.18
CA ALA A 96 4.48 -5.95 -8.74
C ALA A 96 4.68 -4.48 -8.31
N GLN A 97 5.38 -3.68 -9.13
CA GLN A 97 5.57 -2.25 -8.91
C GLN A 97 4.23 -1.50 -9.02
N GLU A 98 3.43 -1.78 -10.04
CA GLU A 98 2.13 -1.13 -10.24
C GLU A 98 1.15 -1.43 -9.09
N GLN A 99 1.16 -2.67 -8.58
CA GLN A 99 0.42 -3.04 -7.36
C GLN A 99 0.85 -2.17 -6.17
N LEU A 100 2.16 -2.03 -5.94
CA LEU A 100 2.69 -1.24 -4.82
C LEU A 100 2.31 0.24 -4.93
N GLN A 101 2.34 0.79 -6.14
CA GLN A 101 1.93 2.17 -6.40
C GLN A 101 0.43 2.37 -6.15
N ALA A 102 -0.41 1.45 -6.59
CA ALA A 102 -1.84 1.48 -6.34
C ALA A 102 -2.15 1.37 -4.83
N LEU A 103 -1.48 0.46 -4.13
CA LEU A 103 -1.59 0.30 -2.68
C LEU A 103 -1.16 1.56 -1.93
N ALA A 104 -0.08 2.22 -2.35
CA ALA A 104 0.34 3.48 -1.75
C ALA A 104 -0.73 4.56 -1.86
N ARG A 105 -1.40 4.67 -3.03
CA ARG A 105 -2.54 5.60 -3.21
C ARG A 105 -3.71 5.20 -2.31
N LEU A 106 -4.14 3.95 -2.36
CA LEU A 106 -5.29 3.44 -1.59
C LEU A 106 -5.13 3.64 -0.08
N LEU A 107 -3.93 3.41 0.48
CA LEU A 107 -3.64 3.61 1.89
C LEU A 107 -3.64 5.09 2.31
N THR A 108 -3.37 6.01 1.38
CA THR A 108 -3.46 7.45 1.64
C THR A 108 -4.86 8.02 1.42
N THR A 109 -5.70 7.33 0.64
CA THR A 109 -7.08 7.76 0.36
C THR A 109 -7.98 7.53 1.57
N LYS A 110 -8.93 8.44 1.80
CA LYS A 110 -9.93 8.31 2.87
C LYS A 110 -11.01 7.27 2.51
N ILE A 111 -10.66 6.00 2.62
CA ILE A 111 -11.60 4.89 2.46
C ILE A 111 -12.45 4.80 3.73
N GLN A 112 -13.76 5.07 3.63
CA GLN A 112 -14.66 5.01 4.79
C GLN A 112 -15.01 3.57 5.20
N TRP A 113 -15.04 2.65 4.23
CA TRP A 113 -15.49 1.29 4.48
C TRP A 113 -14.37 0.36 4.97
N GLU A 114 -14.50 -0.12 6.21
CA GLU A 114 -13.51 -0.95 6.90
C GLU A 114 -13.05 -2.19 6.10
N PRO A 115 -13.93 -3.00 5.49
CA PRO A 115 -13.49 -4.18 4.73
C PRO A 115 -12.55 -3.83 3.58
N SER A 116 -12.73 -2.64 2.96
CA SER A 116 -11.84 -2.18 1.89
C SER A 116 -10.46 -1.78 2.42
N ARG A 117 -10.40 -1.12 3.59
CA ARG A 117 -9.13 -0.80 4.26
C ARG A 117 -8.38 -2.06 4.64
N THR A 118 -9.06 -2.99 5.33
CA THR A 118 -8.48 -4.27 5.73
C THR A 118 -7.95 -5.04 4.51
N LEU A 119 -8.70 -5.07 3.40
CA LEU A 119 -8.29 -5.74 2.18
C LEU A 119 -7.05 -5.10 1.52
N CYS A 120 -6.88 -3.78 1.59
CA CYS A 120 -5.65 -3.11 1.13
C CYS A 120 -4.43 -3.56 1.94
N VAL A 121 -4.59 -3.69 3.26
CA VAL A 121 -3.52 -4.17 4.15
C VAL A 121 -3.20 -5.64 3.88
N ASP A 122 -4.22 -6.48 3.68
CA ASP A 122 -4.06 -7.89 3.33
C ASP A 122 -3.29 -8.07 2.01
N TRP A 123 -3.65 -7.27 1.01
CA TRP A 123 -2.96 -7.26 -0.28
C TRP A 123 -1.50 -6.85 -0.14
N LEU A 124 -1.22 -5.75 0.56
CA LEU A 124 0.15 -5.32 0.79
C LEU A 124 0.97 -6.35 1.57
N HIS A 125 0.38 -6.96 2.60
CA HIS A 125 1.03 -8.01 3.37
C HIS A 125 1.37 -9.22 2.50
N GLY A 126 0.44 -9.67 1.65
CA GLY A 126 0.68 -10.78 0.72
C GLY A 126 1.73 -10.49 -0.36
N LEU A 127 1.72 -9.28 -0.92
CA LEU A 127 2.74 -8.85 -1.88
C LEU A 127 4.15 -8.85 -1.24
N LEU A 128 4.27 -8.33 -0.01
CA LEU A 128 5.57 -8.23 0.64
C LEU A 128 6.06 -9.56 1.25
N SER A 129 5.15 -10.49 1.59
CA SER A 129 5.53 -11.77 2.19
C SER A 129 6.33 -12.65 1.23
N GLY A 130 6.12 -12.51 -0.09
CA GLY A 130 6.87 -13.23 -1.12
C GLY A 130 8.26 -12.66 -1.44
N ILE A 131 8.67 -11.54 -0.83
CA ILE A 131 9.99 -10.91 -1.02
C ILE A 131 10.85 -11.20 0.20
N ASP A 132 11.99 -11.87 0.09
CA ASP A 132 12.85 -12.12 1.25
C ASP A 132 13.49 -10.83 1.82
N ASN A 133 14.04 -10.91 3.04
CA ASN A 133 14.60 -9.76 3.73
C ASN A 133 15.84 -9.16 3.04
N ALA A 134 16.62 -9.98 2.31
CA ALA A 134 17.81 -9.51 1.61
C ALA A 134 17.41 -8.72 0.36
N ALA A 135 16.51 -9.26 -0.45
CA ALA A 135 15.90 -8.57 -1.58
C ALA A 135 15.23 -7.28 -1.12
N LEU A 136 14.44 -7.32 -0.04
CA LEU A 136 13.77 -6.13 0.49
C LEU A 136 14.76 -5.03 0.93
N ALA A 137 15.92 -5.40 1.49
CA ALA A 137 16.97 -4.44 1.83
C ALA A 137 17.52 -3.73 0.58
N THR A 138 17.73 -4.46 -0.52
CA THR A 138 18.19 -3.86 -1.79
C THR A 138 17.15 -2.95 -2.44
N LEU A 139 15.86 -3.26 -2.26
CA LEU A 139 14.74 -2.50 -2.82
C LEU A 139 14.39 -1.25 -1.98
N SER A 140 14.86 -1.17 -0.75
CA SER A 140 14.47 -0.15 0.23
C SER A 140 14.62 1.30 -0.27
N HIS A 141 15.66 1.58 -1.07
CA HIS A 141 15.95 2.90 -1.60
C HIS A 141 15.12 3.27 -2.83
N ARG A 142 14.43 2.31 -3.47
CA ARG A 142 13.62 2.59 -4.66
C ARG A 142 12.43 3.49 -4.30
N SER A 143 12.04 4.36 -5.23
CA SER A 143 11.05 5.42 -5.00
C SER A 143 9.67 4.89 -4.57
N GLU A 144 9.29 3.72 -5.06
CA GLU A 144 8.04 3.03 -4.76
C GLU A 144 8.03 2.46 -3.34
N PHE A 145 9.17 1.94 -2.86
CA PHE A 145 9.35 1.48 -1.48
C PHE A 145 9.45 2.64 -0.49
N VAL A 146 10.00 3.79 -0.90
CA VAL A 146 9.90 5.03 -0.11
C VAL A 146 8.44 5.47 0.03
N ARG A 147 7.69 5.50 -1.07
CA ARG A 147 6.28 5.92 -1.09
C ARG A 147 5.37 5.03 -0.25
N ILE A 148 5.49 3.72 -0.36
CA ILE A 148 4.65 2.82 0.43
C ILE A 148 4.94 2.92 1.93
N ARG A 149 6.19 3.16 2.35
CA ARG A 149 6.53 3.40 3.76
C ARG A 149 5.79 4.62 4.32
N TRP A 150 5.75 5.71 3.55
CA TRP A 150 5.00 6.91 3.91
C TRP A 150 3.49 6.68 3.98
N ALA A 151 2.94 5.89 3.06
CA ALA A 151 1.52 5.55 3.04
C ALA A 151 1.13 4.71 4.26
N VAL A 152 1.94 3.69 4.59
CA VAL A 152 1.77 2.85 5.80
C VAL A 152 1.86 3.68 7.07
N LEU A 153 2.86 4.56 7.19
CA LEU A 153 2.99 5.46 8.34
C LEU A 153 1.75 6.35 8.50
N THR A 154 1.29 6.93 7.40
CA THR A 154 0.08 7.78 7.40
C THR A 154 -1.15 6.99 7.81
N SER A 155 -1.29 5.75 7.33
CA SER A 155 -2.39 4.86 7.70
C SER A 155 -2.36 4.49 9.18
N ILE A 156 -1.18 4.23 9.77
CA ILE A 156 -1.05 3.92 11.22
C ILE A 156 -1.45 5.11 12.08
N ILE A 157 -1.09 6.33 11.66
CA ILE A 157 -1.44 7.55 12.40
C ILE A 157 -2.96 7.79 12.37
N ASN A 158 -3.61 7.46 11.25
CA ASN A 158 -5.01 7.79 11.01
C ASN A 158 -5.99 6.70 11.48
N ASP A 159 -5.56 5.43 11.56
CA ASP A 159 -6.45 4.29 11.77
C ASP A 159 -6.19 3.59 13.10
N LYS A 160 -7.26 3.06 13.74
CA LYS A 160 -7.13 2.33 15.00
C LYS A 160 -6.73 0.88 14.72
N THR A 161 -5.56 0.49 15.23
CA THR A 161 -5.05 -0.89 15.43
C THR A 161 -5.43 -1.93 14.37
N ASN A 162 -4.58 -2.10 13.35
CA ASN A 162 -4.58 -3.25 12.45
C ASN A 162 -3.25 -4.02 12.60
N GLU A 163 -3.28 -5.21 13.19
CA GLU A 163 -2.08 -6.02 13.48
C GLU A 163 -1.25 -6.34 12.21
N LYS A 164 -1.92 -6.60 11.08
CA LYS A 164 -1.22 -6.83 9.80
C LYS A 164 -0.55 -5.57 9.29
N LEU A 165 -1.13 -4.39 9.53
CA LEU A 165 -0.50 -3.11 9.18
C LEU A 165 0.77 -2.88 9.99
N TYR A 166 0.78 -3.25 11.28
CA TYR A 166 1.99 -3.24 12.10
C TYR A 166 3.04 -4.23 11.60
N SER A 167 2.64 -5.46 11.24
CA SER A 167 3.53 -6.45 10.63
C SER A 167 4.19 -5.91 9.35
N VAL A 168 3.40 -5.29 8.47
CA VAL A 168 3.89 -4.62 7.26
C VAL A 168 4.87 -3.49 7.61
N ALA A 169 4.57 -2.67 8.61
CA ALA A 169 5.43 -1.56 9.01
C ALA A 169 6.78 -2.01 9.55
N VAL A 170 6.80 -3.10 10.34
CA VAL A 170 8.02 -3.75 10.82
C VAL A 170 8.84 -4.29 9.65
N ARG A 171 8.20 -5.03 8.74
CA ARG A 171 8.87 -5.63 7.58
C ARG A 171 9.51 -4.57 6.67
N LEU A 172 8.78 -3.49 6.39
CA LEU A 172 9.25 -2.38 5.58
C LEU A 172 10.25 -1.45 6.31
N LYS A 173 10.55 -1.72 7.59
CA LYS A 173 11.38 -0.83 8.43
C LYS A 173 10.90 0.62 8.36
N VAL A 174 9.58 0.84 8.34
CA VAL A 174 8.95 2.17 8.21
C VAL A 174 9.44 3.13 9.30
N LEU A 175 9.81 2.58 10.45
CA LEU A 175 10.23 3.29 11.65
C LEU A 175 11.76 3.29 11.87
N CYS A 176 12.56 2.72 10.98
CA CYS A 176 14.02 2.68 11.14
C CYS A 176 14.69 3.94 10.56
N ALA A 177 15.39 4.69 11.41
CA ALA A 177 16.08 5.94 11.06
C ALA A 177 17.37 5.77 10.22
N GLY A 178 17.85 4.54 10.03
CA GLY A 178 19.18 4.28 9.43
C GLY A 178 19.31 4.55 7.93
N ASP A 179 18.21 4.60 7.18
CA ASP A 179 18.25 4.51 5.70
C ASP A 179 17.85 5.78 4.93
N ASN A 180 17.75 6.95 5.58
CA ASN A 180 17.26 8.13 4.88
C ASN A 180 18.03 9.41 5.25
N GLN A 181 18.68 10.04 4.26
CA GLN A 181 18.93 11.49 4.28
C GLN A 181 17.61 12.30 4.42
N ASN A 182 16.46 11.65 4.17
CA ASN A 182 15.12 12.14 4.44
C ASN A 182 14.63 11.90 5.89
N ALA A 183 15.42 11.28 6.77
CA ALA A 183 15.04 11.05 8.16
C ALA A 183 14.74 12.38 8.87
N VAL A 184 15.46 13.45 8.55
CA VAL A 184 15.23 14.79 9.13
C VAL A 184 13.85 15.35 8.76
N SER A 185 13.35 15.13 7.54
CA SER A 185 12.02 15.61 7.11
C SER A 185 10.90 14.74 7.69
N ILE A 186 11.12 13.43 7.77
CA ILE A 186 10.27 12.46 8.47
C ILE A 186 10.15 12.85 9.95
N THR A 187 11.29 13.05 10.62
CA THR A 187 11.35 13.44 12.03
C THR A 187 10.65 14.77 12.27
N LYS A 188 10.85 15.81 11.43
CA LYS A 188 10.15 17.11 11.60
C LYS A 188 8.63 17.01 11.41
N SER A 189 8.17 16.25 10.42
CA SER A 189 6.72 16.07 10.16
C SER A 189 6.04 15.27 11.27
N VAL A 190 6.70 14.20 11.73
CA VAL A 190 6.25 13.37 12.86
C VAL A 190 6.27 14.18 14.16
N LEU A 191 7.31 14.99 14.42
CA LEU A 191 7.41 15.84 15.61
C LEU A 191 6.30 16.90 15.68
N ASN A 192 5.97 17.52 14.54
CA ASN A 192 4.88 18.49 14.47
C ASN A 192 3.50 17.87 14.69
N LYS A 193 3.29 16.62 14.24
CA LYS A 193 2.04 15.90 14.50
C LYS A 193 1.96 15.32 15.92
N LEU A 194 3.10 14.94 16.50
CA LEU A 194 3.20 14.47 17.90
C LEU A 194 2.81 15.56 18.90
N LYS A 195 3.16 16.82 18.62
CA LYS A 195 2.70 17.99 19.42
C LYS A 195 1.18 18.12 19.51
N THR A 196 0.44 17.51 18.59
CA THR A 196 -1.02 17.57 18.50
C THR A 196 -1.74 16.26 18.85
N SER A 197 -1.00 15.18 19.13
CA SER A 197 -1.57 13.84 19.39
C SER A 197 -1.60 13.48 20.88
N SER A 198 -2.51 12.58 21.28
CA SER A 198 -2.65 12.13 22.67
C SER A 198 -1.42 11.35 23.16
N GLN A 199 -1.17 11.40 24.47
CA GLN A 199 0.02 10.91 25.14
C GLN A 199 0.31 9.40 24.88
N SER A 200 -0.72 8.58 24.63
CA SER A 200 -0.56 7.15 24.31
C SER A 200 0.02 6.89 22.91
N VAL A 201 -0.33 7.73 21.92
CA VAL A 201 0.23 7.66 20.56
C VAL A 201 1.67 8.14 20.57
N GLY A 202 1.96 9.18 21.37
CA GLY A 202 3.31 9.68 21.59
C GLY A 202 4.24 8.63 22.16
N ILE A 203 3.80 7.85 23.15
CA ILE A 203 4.62 6.81 23.80
C ILE A 203 4.92 5.64 22.84
N ALA A 204 3.98 5.23 21.99
CA ALA A 204 4.19 4.14 21.02
C ALA A 204 5.15 4.54 19.87
N VAL A 205 5.10 5.81 19.44
CA VAL A 205 6.05 6.36 18.47
C VAL A 205 7.41 6.60 19.13
N TRP A 206 7.44 7.06 20.38
CA TRP A 206 8.66 7.30 21.14
C TRP A 206 9.44 6.02 21.47
N SER A 207 8.75 4.92 21.78
CA SER A 207 9.38 3.62 22.06
C SER A 207 9.93 2.92 20.82
N SER A 208 9.54 3.36 19.61
CA SER A 208 9.99 2.81 18.33
C SER A 208 11.06 3.64 17.63
N ILE A 209 11.36 4.85 18.14
CA ILE A 209 12.46 5.69 17.68
C ILE A 209 13.72 5.31 18.47
N ASP A 210 14.80 4.96 17.76
CA ASP A 210 16.11 4.75 18.38
C ASP A 210 16.54 6.01 19.16
N MET A 211 16.60 5.90 20.49
CA MET A 211 16.99 6.94 21.44
C MET A 211 18.31 7.64 21.05
N ARG A 212 19.20 6.95 20.33
CA ARG A 212 20.48 7.50 19.84
C ARG A 212 20.31 8.58 18.77
N THR A 213 19.27 8.50 17.95
CA THR A 213 18.99 9.51 16.91
C THR A 213 18.41 10.77 17.53
N TYR A 214 17.53 10.62 18.53
CA TYR A 214 17.02 11.75 19.31
C TYR A 214 18.15 12.49 20.03
N LEU A 215 19.07 11.77 20.69
CA LEU A 215 20.20 12.37 21.40
C LEU A 215 21.18 13.11 20.47
N ARG A 216 21.39 12.64 19.22
CA ARG A 216 22.22 13.36 18.24
C ARG A 216 21.57 14.67 17.79
N VAL A 217 20.28 14.63 17.45
CA VAL A 217 19.54 15.83 17.02
C VAL A 217 19.33 16.82 18.18
N ALA A 218 19.16 16.32 19.40
CA ALA A 218 19.10 17.15 20.60
C ALA A 218 20.44 17.85 20.88
N ASN A 219 21.58 17.16 20.74
CA ASN A 219 22.89 17.77 20.91
C ASN A 219 23.22 18.81 19.83
N ASP A 220 22.76 18.63 18.59
CA ASP A 220 22.93 19.61 17.52
C ASP A 220 22.04 20.86 17.70
N GLY A 221 21.05 20.82 18.60
CA GLY A 221 20.11 21.91 18.88
C GLY A 221 20.45 22.78 20.10
N TRP A 222 21.42 22.41 20.94
CA TRP A 222 21.76 23.14 22.17
C TRP A 222 22.78 24.28 21.98
N PHE A 223 23.29 24.49 20.77
CA PHE A 223 24.19 25.61 20.46
C PHE A 223 23.48 26.90 20.00
N MET A 224 22.14 26.96 20.03
CA MET A 224 21.38 28.14 19.58
C MET A 224 20.39 28.69 20.63
N LEU A 225 20.65 28.46 21.92
CA LEU A 225 19.98 29.17 23.02
C LEU A 225 20.98 29.40 24.17
N SER A 226 21.92 30.31 23.96
CA SER A 226 22.62 31.00 25.04
C SER A 226 22.47 32.50 24.85
N GLU A 227 21.31 33.01 25.25
CA GLU A 227 21.08 34.33 25.86
C GLU A 227 19.91 34.20 26.83
#